data_AF-A0A9E1XT73-F1
#
_entry.id   AF-A0A9E1XT73-F1
#
_cell.length_a   1.000
_cell.length_b   1.000
_cell.length_c   1.000
_cell.angle_alpha   90.00
_cell.angle_beta   90.00
_cell.angle_gamma   90.00
#
_symmetry.space_group_name_H-M   'P 1'
#
loop_
_entity.id
_entity.type
_entity.pdbx_description
1 polymer ?
#
loop_
_entity_poly.entity_id
_entity_poly.type
_entity_poly.pdbx_seq_one_letter_code
_entity_poly.pdbx_strand_id
1 'polypeptide(L)'
;MPVYQTALASPDPALRYWAILGLHTACYGTAKDLGDDALLPQFRPLLRDPSSSVRIAAAQAVGQRGEADRALPVLLRELKENPLASGQLYAATAIHQLGQAASPALPELRALASSLKGYPARMLKHIVRD
;
A
#
# COMPACT_ATOMS: atom_id res chain seq x y z
N MET A 1 -14.26 15.73 -13.35
CA MET A 1 -13.05 15.84 -12.51
C MET A 1 -11.88 15.07 -13.17
N PRO A 2 -11.15 15.68 -14.12
CA PRO A 2 -10.16 14.97 -14.96
C PRO A 2 -8.73 14.93 -14.40
N VAL A 3 -8.37 15.82 -13.46
CA VAL A 3 -6.97 16.05 -13.06
C VAL A 3 -6.31 14.81 -12.45
N TYR A 4 -7.01 14.06 -11.61
CA TYR A 4 -6.46 12.85 -10.99
C TYR A 4 -6.33 11.68 -11.97
N GLN A 5 -7.27 11.53 -12.92
CA GLN A 5 -7.18 10.49 -13.95
C GLN A 5 -5.92 10.68 -14.81
N THR A 6 -5.66 11.93 -15.21
CA THR A 6 -4.43 12.29 -15.93
C THR A 6 -3.19 12.04 -15.07
N ALA A 7 -3.23 12.33 -13.77
CA ALA A 7 -2.10 12.11 -12.88
C ALA A 7 -1.80 10.62 -12.63
N LEU A 8 -2.83 9.76 -12.53
CA LEU A 8 -2.65 8.30 -12.44
C LEU A 8 -2.09 7.69 -13.72
N ALA A 9 -2.32 8.32 -14.88
CA ALA A 9 -1.76 7.93 -16.16
C ALA A 9 -0.41 8.61 -16.49
N SER A 10 0.13 9.43 -15.58
CA SER A 10 1.36 10.19 -15.82
C SER A 10 2.58 9.28 -16.03
N PRO A 11 3.52 9.62 -16.93
CA PRO A 11 4.80 8.90 -17.01
C PRO A 11 5.63 9.05 -15.72
N ASP A 12 5.45 10.15 -14.98
CA ASP A 12 6.16 10.41 -13.74
C ASP A 12 5.59 9.59 -12.57
N PRO A 13 6.36 8.68 -11.95
CA PRO A 13 5.92 7.89 -10.81
C PRO A 13 5.56 8.72 -9.58
N ALA A 14 6.16 9.90 -9.40
CA ALA A 14 5.82 10.79 -8.30
C ALA A 14 4.38 11.31 -8.44
N LEU A 15 3.98 11.71 -9.66
CA LEU A 15 2.62 12.15 -9.93
C LEU A 15 1.59 11.03 -9.73
N ARG A 16 1.91 9.80 -10.14
CA ARG A 16 1.04 8.64 -9.86
C ARG A 16 0.91 8.37 -8.36
N TYR A 17 2.02 8.38 -7.63
CA TYR A 17 2.04 8.19 -6.18
C TYR A 17 1.20 9.25 -5.44
N TRP A 18 1.42 10.54 -5.74
CA TRP A 18 0.68 11.63 -5.11
C TRP A 18 -0.79 11.64 -5.51
N ALA A 19 -1.12 11.21 -6.72
CA ALA A 19 -2.51 11.03 -7.12
C ALA A 19 -3.20 9.96 -6.28
N ILE A 20 -2.56 8.79 -6.06
CA ILE A 20 -3.10 7.76 -5.17
C ILE A 20 -3.25 8.32 -3.76
N LEU A 21 -2.20 8.92 -3.18
CA LEU A 21 -2.29 9.46 -1.82
C LEU A 21 -3.37 10.52 -1.68
N GLY A 22 -3.47 11.47 -2.60
CA GLY A 22 -4.50 12.49 -2.57
C GLY A 22 -5.92 11.91 -2.60
N LEU A 23 -6.13 10.85 -3.39
CA LEU A 23 -7.40 10.13 -3.47
C LEU A 23 -7.62 9.13 -2.32
N HIS A 24 -6.57 8.72 -1.63
CA HIS A 24 -6.60 7.68 -0.61
C HIS A 24 -6.67 8.24 0.82
N THR A 25 -5.76 9.15 1.19
CA THR A 25 -5.61 9.66 2.56
C THR A 25 -6.33 10.98 2.81
N ALA A 26 -6.89 11.59 1.76
CA ALA A 26 -7.67 12.83 1.83
C ALA A 26 -7.00 13.96 2.64
N CYS A 27 -5.78 14.37 2.28
CA CYS A 27 -5.23 15.67 2.75
C CYS A 27 -6.00 16.87 2.14
N TYR A 28 -6.75 16.65 1.06
CA TYR A 28 -7.66 17.61 0.47
C TYR A 28 -9.02 16.90 0.39
N GLY A 29 -10.08 17.48 0.97
CA GLY A 29 -11.36 16.82 1.28
C GLY A 29 -12.18 16.24 0.12
N THR A 30 -11.60 16.00 -1.06
CA THR A 30 -12.26 15.54 -2.28
C THR A 30 -12.46 14.02 -2.34
N ALA A 31 -11.61 13.22 -1.69
CA ALA A 31 -11.77 11.76 -1.69
C ALA A 31 -13.00 11.28 -0.91
N LYS A 32 -13.52 12.10 0.01
CA LYS A 32 -14.72 11.79 0.79
C LYS A 32 -16.00 11.80 -0.08
N ASP A 33 -15.95 12.48 -1.23
CA ASP A 33 -17.07 12.62 -2.17
C ASP A 33 -17.05 11.57 -3.29
N LEU A 34 -15.89 10.93 -3.53
CA LEU A 34 -15.77 9.81 -4.44
C LEU A 34 -16.04 8.54 -3.66
N GLY A 35 -17.24 7.98 -3.80
CA GLY A 35 -17.58 6.69 -3.17
C GLY A 35 -16.49 5.65 -3.42
N ASP A 36 -16.12 4.91 -2.39
CA ASP A 36 -14.93 4.05 -2.38
C ASP A 36 -14.85 3.08 -3.57
N ASP A 37 -15.99 2.64 -4.08
CA ASP A 37 -16.12 1.76 -5.24
C ASP A 37 -15.65 2.39 -6.57
N ALA A 38 -15.75 3.71 -6.71
CA ALA A 38 -15.40 4.41 -7.96
C ALA A 38 -13.88 4.49 -8.21
N LEU A 39 -13.08 4.31 -7.15
CA LEU A 39 -11.62 4.42 -7.22
C LEU A 39 -10.92 3.07 -7.42
N LEU A 40 -11.55 1.97 -7.00
CA LEU A 40 -10.98 0.62 -7.13
C LEU A 40 -10.56 0.26 -8.57
N PRO A 41 -11.35 0.54 -9.62
CA PRO A 41 -10.92 0.26 -10.99
C PRO A 41 -9.65 1.03 -11.42
N GLN A 42 -9.41 2.19 -10.82
CA GLN A 42 -8.24 3.04 -11.14
C GLN A 42 -6.99 2.61 -10.35
N PHE A 43 -7.15 2.09 -9.13
CA PHE A 43 -6.03 1.65 -8.30
C PHE A 43 -5.55 0.23 -8.60
N ARG A 44 -6.46 -0.69 -8.98
CA ARG A 44 -6.11 -2.10 -9.26
C ARG A 44 -4.99 -2.26 -10.30
N PRO A 45 -4.95 -1.50 -11.42
CA PRO A 45 -3.83 -1.59 -12.37
C PRO A 45 -2.48 -1.21 -11.76
N LEU A 46 -2.48 -0.27 -10.80
CA LEU A 46 -1.27 0.28 -10.16
C LEU A 46 -0.63 -0.68 -9.15
N LEU A 47 -1.29 -1.79 -8.81
CA LEU A 47 -0.68 -2.91 -8.06
C LEU A 47 0.51 -3.53 -8.80
N ARG A 48 0.59 -3.32 -10.13
CA ARG A 48 1.67 -3.79 -11.01
C ARG A 48 2.53 -2.64 -11.54
N ASP A 49 2.45 -1.46 -10.94
CA ASP A 49 3.23 -0.29 -11.37
C ASP A 49 4.74 -0.57 -11.33
N PRO A 50 5.54 -0.04 -12.27
CA PRO A 50 6.99 -0.18 -12.23
C PRO A 50 7.63 0.40 -10.96
N SER A 51 7.04 1.45 -10.37
CA SER A 51 7.53 2.07 -9.13
C SER A 51 7.01 1.35 -7.89
N SER A 52 7.91 0.98 -6.98
CA SER A 52 7.55 0.35 -5.71
C SER A 52 6.69 1.25 -4.82
N SER A 53 6.95 2.57 -4.78
CA SER A 53 6.14 3.51 -4.01
C SER A 53 4.69 3.55 -4.48
N VAL A 54 4.49 3.49 -5.80
CA VAL A 54 3.15 3.47 -6.42
C VAL A 54 2.44 2.15 -6.11
N ARG A 55 3.15 1.01 -6.19
CA ARG A 55 2.59 -0.29 -5.83
C ARG A 55 2.13 -0.35 -4.37
N ILE A 56 2.95 0.14 -3.44
CA ILE A 56 2.61 0.16 -2.00
C ILE A 56 1.40 1.05 -1.76
N ALA A 57 1.38 2.26 -2.32
CA ALA A 57 0.26 3.19 -2.18
C ALA A 57 -1.04 2.59 -2.76
N ALA A 58 -0.97 1.97 -3.94
CA ALA A 58 -2.12 1.31 -4.57
C ALA A 58 -2.63 0.14 -3.73
N ALA A 59 -1.73 -0.70 -3.21
CA ALA A 59 -2.10 -1.83 -2.37
C ALA A 59 -2.73 -1.40 -1.05
N GLN A 60 -2.18 -0.37 -0.39
CA GLN A 60 -2.78 0.24 0.78
C GLN A 60 -4.20 0.75 0.47
N ALA A 61 -4.35 1.47 -0.65
CA ALA A 61 -5.63 2.05 -1.04
C ALA A 61 -6.73 1.04 -1.37
N VAL A 62 -6.35 -0.03 -2.06
CA VAL A 62 -7.26 -1.14 -2.42
C VAL A 62 -7.59 -1.98 -1.19
N GLY A 63 -6.62 -2.27 -0.33
CA GLY A 63 -6.83 -3.07 0.88
C GLY A 63 -7.75 -2.40 1.90
N GLN A 64 -7.58 -1.09 2.14
CA GLN A 64 -8.47 -0.33 3.04
C GLN A 64 -9.90 -0.19 2.50
N ARG A 65 -10.11 -0.50 1.21
CA ARG A 65 -11.42 -0.51 0.53
C ARG A 65 -12.00 -1.92 0.37
N GLY A 66 -11.54 -2.87 1.18
CA GLY A 66 -12.12 -4.21 1.25
C GLY A 66 -11.48 -5.26 0.33
N GLU A 67 -10.50 -4.90 -0.50
CA GLU A 67 -9.75 -5.84 -1.36
C GLU A 67 -8.39 -6.22 -0.74
N ALA A 68 -8.40 -6.60 0.55
CA ALA A 68 -7.18 -7.01 1.27
C ALA A 68 -6.53 -8.25 0.64
N ASP A 69 -7.32 -9.15 0.06
CA ASP A 69 -6.88 -10.31 -0.70
C ASP A 69 -5.96 -9.94 -1.88
N ARG A 70 -6.17 -8.78 -2.49
CA ARG A 70 -5.33 -8.27 -3.58
C ARG A 70 -4.18 -7.42 -3.10
N ALA A 71 -4.37 -6.71 -1.98
CA ALA A 71 -3.34 -5.86 -1.39
C ALA A 71 -2.20 -6.66 -0.75
N LEU A 72 -2.53 -7.68 0.04
CA LEU A 72 -1.56 -8.40 0.87
C LEU A 72 -0.42 -9.05 0.07
N PRO A 73 -0.65 -9.74 -1.06
CA PRO A 73 0.45 -10.31 -1.85
C PRO A 73 1.44 -9.25 -2.35
N VAL A 74 0.94 -8.07 -2.71
CA VAL A 74 1.78 -6.95 -3.16
C VAL A 74 2.60 -6.42 -1.99
N LEU A 75 1.96 -6.14 -0.86
CA LEU A 75 2.63 -5.59 0.32
C LEU A 75 3.66 -6.56 0.92
N LEU A 76 3.36 -7.86 0.96
CA LEU A 76 4.30 -8.89 1.43
C LEU A 76 5.52 -9.00 0.53
N ARG A 77 5.33 -8.95 -0.79
CA ARG A 77 6.46 -8.91 -1.73
C ARG A 77 7.32 -7.66 -1.52
N GLU A 78 6.72 -6.49 -1.39
CA GLU A 78 7.48 -5.25 -1.13
C GLU A 78 8.19 -5.28 0.23
N LEU A 79 7.57 -5.87 1.24
CA LEU A 79 8.20 -6.05 2.54
C LEU A 79 9.46 -6.94 2.48
N LYS A 80 9.42 -7.99 1.65
CA LYS A 80 10.48 -8.99 1.51
C LYS A 80 11.59 -8.56 0.55
N GLU A 81 11.23 -8.00 -0.59
CA GLU A 81 12.12 -7.88 -1.76
C GLU A 81 12.48 -6.43 -2.10
N ASN A 82 11.86 -5.44 -1.45
CA ASN A 82 12.16 -4.05 -1.78
C ASN A 82 13.62 -3.70 -1.42
N PRO A 83 14.37 -3.09 -2.35
CA PRO A 83 15.79 -2.80 -2.15
C PRO A 83 16.03 -1.68 -1.12
N LEU A 84 15.01 -0.88 -0.83
CA LEU A 84 15.10 0.24 0.11
C LEU A 84 14.43 -0.13 1.43
N ALA A 85 15.15 0.06 2.54
CA ALA A 85 14.59 -0.14 3.88
C ALA A 85 13.36 0.74 4.15
N SER A 86 13.29 1.94 3.53
CA SER A 86 12.10 2.79 3.58
C SER A 86 10.90 2.17 2.85
N GLY A 87 11.12 1.53 1.70
CA GLY A 87 10.07 0.80 0.98
C GLY A 87 9.54 -0.38 1.78
N GLN A 88 10.43 -1.16 2.40
CA GLN A 88 10.03 -2.23 3.32
C GLN A 88 9.21 -1.70 4.52
N LEU A 89 9.62 -0.57 5.09
CA LEU A 89 8.90 0.08 6.19
C LEU A 89 7.51 0.58 5.77
N TYR A 90 7.39 1.17 4.58
CA TYR A 90 6.09 1.59 4.05
C TYR A 90 5.16 0.39 3.80
N ALA A 91 5.69 -0.71 3.27
CA ALA A 91 4.92 -1.95 3.12
C ALA A 91 4.44 -2.49 4.48
N ALA A 92 5.32 -2.54 5.49
CA ALA A 92 4.95 -2.94 6.85
C ALA A 92 3.86 -2.02 7.43
N THR A 93 4.00 -0.70 7.29
CA THR A 93 3.02 0.29 7.74
C THR A 93 1.67 0.10 7.08
N ALA A 94 1.65 -0.11 5.75
CA ALA A 94 0.41 -0.34 5.02
C ALA A 94 -0.29 -1.62 5.50
N ILE A 95 0.46 -2.71 5.74
CA ILE A 95 -0.08 -3.95 6.31
C ILE A 95 -0.67 -3.71 7.70
N HIS A 96 0.02 -2.97 8.58
CA HIS A 96 -0.50 -2.61 9.90
C HIS A 96 -1.82 -1.84 9.81
N GLN A 97 -1.92 -0.89 8.88
CA GLN A 97 -3.12 -0.09 8.68
C GLN A 97 -4.32 -0.87 8.13
N LEU A 98 -4.11 -2.06 7.55
CA LEU A 98 -5.21 -2.96 7.20
C LEU A 98 -5.87 -3.62 8.42
N GLY A 99 -5.21 -3.60 9.59
CA GLY A 99 -5.75 -4.14 10.84
C GLY A 99 -6.12 -5.62 10.72
N GLN A 100 -7.35 -5.98 11.14
CA GLN A 100 -7.85 -7.37 11.06
C GLN A 100 -7.86 -7.94 9.63
N ALA A 101 -7.96 -7.08 8.60
CA ALA A 101 -7.91 -7.56 7.22
C ALA A 101 -6.52 -8.14 6.85
N ALA A 102 -5.47 -7.83 7.62
CA ALA A 102 -4.14 -8.41 7.46
C ALA A 102 -3.94 -9.75 8.20
N SER A 103 -4.94 -10.26 8.94
CA SER A 103 -4.83 -11.54 9.65
C SER A 103 -4.33 -12.71 8.80
N PRO A 104 -4.71 -12.87 7.50
CA PRO A 104 -4.19 -13.94 6.66
C PRO A 104 -2.67 -13.89 6.45
N ALA A 105 -2.05 -12.71 6.55
CA ALA A 105 -0.62 -12.53 6.34
C ALA A 105 0.23 -12.75 7.61
N LEU A 106 -0.39 -12.91 8.79
CA LEU A 106 0.33 -13.03 10.07
C LEU A 106 1.40 -14.14 10.10
N PRO A 107 1.18 -15.36 9.56
CA PRO A 107 2.21 -16.39 9.54
C PRO A 107 3.47 -15.96 8.76
N GLU A 108 3.26 -15.31 7.61
CA GLU A 108 4.36 -14.86 6.76
C GLU A 108 5.09 -13.65 7.38
N LEU A 109 4.36 -12.72 7.99
CA LEU A 109 4.95 -11.59 8.72
C LEU A 109 5.85 -12.05 9.87
N ARG A 110 5.45 -13.11 10.60
CA ARG A 110 6.28 -13.71 11.67
C ARG A 110 7.56 -14.33 11.12
N ALA A 111 7.48 -15.02 9.98
CA ALA A 111 8.65 -15.56 9.31
C ALA A 111 9.61 -14.44 8.87
N LEU A 112 9.08 -13.37 8.27
CA LEU A 112 9.85 -12.22 7.80
C LEU A 112 10.44 -11.38 8.94
N ALA A 113 9.79 -11.30 10.10
CA ALA A 113 10.31 -10.56 11.27
C ALA A 113 11.65 -11.11 11.76
N SER A 114 11.96 -12.38 11.48
CA SER A 114 13.22 -13.03 11.84
C SER A 114 14.30 -12.85 10.78
N SER A 115 13.93 -12.57 9.52
CA SER A 115 14.87 -12.41 8.41
C SER A 115 15.26 -10.96 8.16
N LEU A 116 14.34 -10.01 8.37
CA LEU A 116 14.60 -8.59 8.18
C LEU A 116 15.51 -8.05 9.29
N LYS A 117 16.25 -6.98 8.98
CA LYS A 117 17.15 -6.28 9.90
C LYS A 117 16.76 -4.80 10.01
N GLY A 118 17.21 -4.13 11.07
CA GLY A 118 17.02 -2.69 11.24
C GLY A 118 15.58 -2.27 11.56
N TYR A 119 15.18 -1.10 11.08
CA TYR A 119 13.87 -0.50 11.38
C TYR A 119 12.66 -1.31 10.88
N PRO A 120 12.65 -1.89 9.67
CA PRO A 120 11.52 -2.71 9.20
C PRO A 120 11.25 -3.93 10.10
N ALA A 121 12.31 -4.58 10.59
CA ALA A 121 12.19 -5.71 11.51
C ALA A 121 11.58 -5.32 12.86
N ARG A 122 11.90 -4.12 13.37
CA ARG A 122 11.30 -3.60 14.61
C ARG A 122 9.81 -3.35 14.41
N MET A 123 9.42 -2.73 13.30
CA MET A 123 8.01 -2.51 12.95
C MET A 123 7.23 -3.83 12.88
N LEU A 124 7.76 -4.84 12.19
CA LEU A 124 7.09 -6.15 12.11
C LEU A 124 6.86 -6.81 13.46
N LYS A 125 7.81 -6.67 14.40
CA LYS A 125 7.64 -7.19 15.76
C LYS A 125 6.47 -6.55 16.50
N HIS A 126 6.12 -5.30 16.19
CA HIS A 126 4.91 -4.67 16.73
C HIS A 126 3.67 -5.25 16.06
N ILE A 127 3.66 -5.33 14.74
CA ILE A 127 2.51 -5.82 13.95
C ILE A 127 2.09 -7.25 14.33
N VAL A 128 3.04 -8.14 14.63
CA VAL A 128 2.73 -9.56 14.95
C VAL A 128 2.41 -9.83 16.42
N ARG A 129 2.58 -8.82 17.29
CA ARG A 129 2.31 -8.89 18.75
C ARG A 129 0.89 -8.46 19.10
N ASP A 130 0.30 -7.57 18.31
CA ASP A 130 -1.08 -7.11 18.43
C ASP A 130 -2.07 -8.14 17.85
#